data_AF-A0A931VWM9-F1
#
_entry.id   AF-A0A931VWM9-F1
#
_cell.length_a   1.000
_cell.length_b   1.000
_cell.length_c   1.000
_cell.angle_alpha   90.00
_cell.angle_beta   90.00
_cell.angle_gamma   90.00
#
_symmetry.space_group_name_H-M   'P 1'
#
loop_
_entity.id
_entity.type
_entity.pdbx_description
1 polymer ?
#
loop_
_entity_poly.entity_id
_entity_poly.type
_entity_poly.pdbx_seq_one_letter_code
_entity_poly.pdbx_strand_id
1 'polypeptide(L)'
;MKTSKPIYALIFFVLVFYNSRLTAQEQYEKNFYGGLFYLSNYIASDEFEVFKKEKSDLEQVDYIFAKAVEFFEEDISEALLCLTFSTLPYYHIELRFLFGTRINIPLPSPPQKIFERRLKNLPKEFFFDSAKDDFGDKDKLAHFFGNAFLSYNFGWFNLSKFMGIFVEQVEEGLFVNGGYSNKDLITNHLGELFGTCIKNNRNLKPSDVLKIYQLLFFRI
;
A
#
# COMPACT_ATOMS: atom_id res chain seq x y z
N MET A 1 -11.88 -65.90 -2.87
CA MET A 1 -11.99 -64.48 -3.33
C MET A 1 -11.85 -63.56 -2.14
N LYS A 2 -10.63 -63.13 -1.80
CA LYS A 2 -10.39 -62.21 -0.66
C LYS A 2 -10.32 -60.77 -1.17
N THR A 3 -11.30 -60.01 -0.71
CA THR A 3 -11.52 -58.57 -0.72
C THR A 3 -10.29 -57.69 -0.94
N SER A 4 -10.14 -57.15 -2.15
CA SER A 4 -9.25 -56.02 -2.51
C SER A 4 -9.80 -54.63 -2.11
N LYS A 5 -10.98 -54.60 -1.46
CA LYS A 5 -11.67 -53.37 -1.05
C LYS A 5 -10.91 -52.43 -0.09
N PRO A 6 -10.07 -52.88 0.87
CA PRO A 6 -9.45 -51.95 1.82
C PRO A 6 -8.32 -51.10 1.20
N ILE A 7 -7.67 -51.59 0.13
CA ILE A 7 -6.56 -50.88 -0.53
C ILE A 7 -7.07 -49.68 -1.33
N TYR A 8 -8.20 -49.85 -2.05
CA TYR A 8 -8.80 -48.74 -2.80
C TYR A 8 -9.36 -47.64 -1.88
N ALA A 9 -9.90 -48.02 -0.71
CA ALA A 9 -10.33 -47.06 0.29
C ALA A 9 -9.16 -46.26 0.87
N LEU A 10 -8.02 -46.92 1.12
CA LEU A 10 -6.80 -46.26 1.61
C LEU A 10 -6.22 -45.30 0.56
N ILE A 11 -6.14 -45.71 -0.71
CA ILE A 11 -5.65 -44.87 -1.81
C ILE A 11 -6.58 -43.66 -2.01
N PHE A 12 -7.89 -43.86 -1.96
CA PHE A 12 -8.86 -42.77 -2.05
C PHE A 12 -8.72 -41.79 -0.88
N PHE A 13 -8.54 -42.31 0.34
CA PHE A 13 -8.33 -41.47 1.53
C PHE A 13 -7.02 -40.67 1.43
N VAL A 14 -5.93 -41.28 0.98
CA VAL A 14 -4.66 -40.58 0.74
C VAL A 14 -4.83 -39.49 -0.32
N LEU A 15 -5.51 -39.76 -1.43
CA LEU A 15 -5.75 -38.78 -2.49
C LEU A 15 -6.63 -37.61 -2.02
N VAL A 16 -7.67 -37.87 -1.22
CA VAL A 16 -8.53 -36.81 -0.68
C VAL A 16 -7.77 -35.93 0.32
N PHE A 17 -6.92 -36.53 1.17
CA PHE A 17 -6.11 -35.77 2.13
C PHE A 17 -4.89 -35.06 1.50
N TYR A 18 -4.37 -35.58 0.38
CA TYR A 18 -3.33 -34.90 -0.38
C TYR A 18 -3.90 -33.69 -1.14
N ASN A 19 -5.11 -33.82 -1.70
CA ASN A 19 -5.79 -32.71 -2.37
C ASN A 19 -6.35 -31.67 -1.39
N SER A 20 -6.78 -32.03 -0.18
CA SER A 20 -7.28 -31.05 0.79
C SER A 20 -6.19 -30.09 1.30
N ARG A 21 -4.91 -30.51 1.25
CA ARG A 21 -3.78 -29.60 1.51
C ARG A 21 -3.49 -28.65 0.36
N LEU A 22 -3.92 -28.96 -0.86
CA LEU A 22 -3.76 -28.09 -2.04
C LEU A 22 -4.83 -27.01 -2.11
N THR A 23 -5.99 -27.19 -1.47
CA THR A 23 -7.10 -26.21 -1.40
C THR A 23 -7.12 -25.36 -0.12
N ALA A 24 -6.03 -25.34 0.66
CA ALA A 24 -5.92 -24.55 1.89
C ALA A 24 -5.43 -23.11 1.69
N GLN A 25 -5.34 -22.64 0.44
CA GLN A 25 -4.82 -21.32 0.06
C GLN A 25 -5.98 -20.62 -0.66
N GLU A 26 -6.60 -19.55 -0.16
CA GLU A 26 -5.98 -18.34 0.37
C GLU A 26 -6.74 -17.80 1.59
N GLN A 27 -6.01 -17.29 2.59
CA GLN A 27 -6.60 -16.68 3.79
C GLN A 27 -7.40 -15.40 3.48
N TYR A 28 -7.19 -14.79 2.32
CA TYR A 28 -7.74 -13.50 1.92
C TYR A 28 -8.38 -13.59 0.54
N GLU A 29 -9.53 -12.97 0.38
CA GLU A 29 -10.19 -12.84 -0.93
C GLU A 29 -9.43 -11.85 -1.83
N LYS A 30 -9.40 -12.09 -3.13
CA LYS A 30 -8.78 -11.22 -4.14
C LYS A 30 -9.62 -9.97 -4.45
N ASN A 31 -9.88 -9.18 -3.42
CA ASN A 31 -10.57 -7.90 -3.53
C ASN A 31 -9.85 -6.84 -2.67
N PHE A 32 -10.30 -5.59 -2.77
CA PHE A 32 -9.72 -4.47 -2.04
C PHE A 32 -9.53 -4.74 -0.54
N TYR A 33 -10.55 -5.26 0.15
CA TYR A 33 -10.46 -5.52 1.60
C TYR A 33 -9.51 -6.67 1.91
N GLY A 34 -9.58 -7.77 1.15
CA GLY A 34 -8.66 -8.88 1.32
C GLY A 34 -7.21 -8.47 1.11
N GLY A 35 -6.92 -7.65 0.09
CA GLY A 35 -5.60 -7.06 -0.13
C GLY A 35 -5.17 -6.11 0.99
N LEU A 36 -6.08 -5.25 1.46
CA LEU A 36 -5.81 -4.32 2.56
C LEU A 36 -5.40 -5.06 3.84
N PHE A 37 -6.15 -6.13 4.18
CA PHE A 37 -5.82 -6.97 5.33
C PHE A 37 -4.55 -7.78 5.09
N TYR A 38 -4.35 -8.36 3.90
CA TYR A 38 -3.15 -9.11 3.54
C TYR A 38 -1.89 -8.24 3.72
N LEU A 39 -1.84 -7.08 3.06
CA LEU A 39 -0.70 -6.17 3.13
C LEU A 39 -0.49 -5.62 4.54
N SER A 40 -1.58 -5.24 5.24
CA SER A 40 -1.46 -4.74 6.60
C SER A 40 -0.92 -5.79 7.57
N ASN A 41 -1.35 -7.06 7.44
CA ASN A 41 -0.80 -8.15 8.25
C ASN A 41 0.64 -8.46 7.88
N TYR A 42 0.98 -8.43 6.58
CA TYR A 42 2.34 -8.64 6.11
C TYR A 42 3.30 -7.59 6.69
N ILE A 43 3.00 -6.29 6.55
CA ILE A 43 3.84 -5.21 7.08
C ILE A 43 3.91 -5.26 8.63
N ALA A 44 2.83 -5.70 9.29
CA ALA A 44 2.79 -5.92 10.73
C ALA A 44 3.44 -7.24 11.19
N SER A 45 3.96 -8.07 10.30
CA SER A 45 4.48 -9.39 10.65
C SER A 45 5.90 -9.35 11.23
N ASP A 46 6.29 -10.43 11.91
CA ASP A 46 7.69 -10.65 12.30
C ASP A 46 8.61 -10.84 11.08
N GLU A 47 8.08 -11.40 9.99
CA GLU A 47 8.80 -11.56 8.73
C GLU A 47 9.25 -10.21 8.17
N PHE A 48 8.33 -9.24 8.08
CA PHE A 48 8.67 -7.90 7.63
C PHE A 48 9.59 -7.16 8.62
N GLU A 49 9.45 -7.41 9.92
CA GLU A 49 10.33 -6.87 10.96
C GLU A 49 11.78 -7.35 10.83
N VAL A 50 11.99 -8.59 10.39
CA VAL A 50 13.34 -9.10 10.09
C VAL A 50 13.85 -8.48 8.79
N PHE A 51 13.02 -8.47 7.75
CA PHE A 51 13.37 -7.91 6.44
C PHE A 51 13.82 -6.44 6.54
N LYS A 52 13.11 -5.59 7.29
CA LYS A 52 13.44 -4.17 7.45
C LYS A 52 14.77 -3.90 8.15
N LYS A 53 15.33 -4.86 8.89
CA LYS A 53 16.64 -4.69 9.56
C LYS A 53 17.80 -4.82 8.58
N GLU A 54 17.58 -5.49 7.45
CA GLU A 54 18.62 -5.77 6.46
C GLU A 54 18.51 -4.87 5.21
N LYS A 55 17.40 -4.13 5.10
CA LYS A 55 17.00 -3.43 3.87
C LYS A 55 16.73 -1.96 4.13
N SER A 56 17.19 -1.12 3.20
CA SER A 56 16.87 0.30 3.21
C SER A 56 15.36 0.53 3.06
N ASP A 57 14.87 1.67 3.52
CA ASP A 57 13.46 2.01 3.44
C ASP A 57 12.97 2.07 1.98
N LEU A 58 13.81 2.49 1.03
CA LEU A 58 13.49 2.42 -0.40
C LEU A 58 13.32 0.98 -0.91
N GLU A 59 14.19 0.04 -0.50
CA GLU A 59 14.02 -1.38 -0.83
C GLU A 59 12.75 -1.97 -0.20
N GLN A 60 12.38 -1.49 0.99
CA GLN A 60 11.13 -1.88 1.63
C GLN A 60 9.90 -1.40 0.86
N VAL A 61 9.91 -0.17 0.31
CA VAL A 61 8.83 0.32 -0.56
C VAL A 61 8.69 -0.57 -1.80
N ASP A 62 9.80 -0.92 -2.45
CA ASP A 62 9.80 -1.81 -3.61
C ASP A 62 9.21 -3.19 -3.28
N TYR A 63 9.58 -3.73 -2.12
CA TYR A 63 9.13 -5.04 -1.68
C TYR A 63 7.63 -5.04 -1.34
N ILE A 64 7.14 -4.03 -0.62
CA ILE A 64 5.71 -3.87 -0.32
C ILE A 64 4.91 -3.75 -1.62
N PHE A 65 5.42 -2.98 -2.60
CA PHE A 65 4.80 -2.87 -3.92
C PHE A 65 4.75 -4.24 -4.63
N ALA A 66 5.88 -4.96 -4.69
CA ALA A 66 5.93 -6.29 -5.29
C ALA A 66 4.94 -7.27 -4.63
N LYS A 67 4.79 -7.21 -3.30
CA LYS A 67 3.81 -8.03 -2.56
C LYS A 67 2.36 -7.69 -2.93
N ALA A 68 2.05 -6.42 -3.18
CA ALA A 68 0.74 -6.02 -3.65
C ALA A 68 0.48 -6.53 -5.07
N VAL A 69 1.44 -6.36 -5.98
CA VAL A 69 1.33 -6.86 -7.37
C VAL A 69 1.18 -8.37 -7.42
N GLU A 70 1.93 -9.11 -6.59
CA GLU A 70 1.81 -10.56 -6.42
C GLU A 70 0.41 -10.93 -5.92
N PHE A 71 -0.09 -10.24 -4.90
CA PHE A 71 -1.43 -10.49 -4.34
C PHE A 71 -2.54 -10.29 -5.37
N PHE A 72 -2.43 -9.24 -6.19
CA PHE A 72 -3.42 -8.88 -7.21
C PHE A 72 -3.12 -9.45 -8.60
N GLU A 73 -2.25 -10.45 -8.71
CA GLU A 73 -1.99 -11.18 -9.95
C GLU A 73 -1.65 -10.26 -11.14
N GLU A 74 -0.72 -9.33 -10.93
CA GLU A 74 -0.28 -8.35 -11.94
C GLU A 74 -1.32 -7.25 -12.29
N ASP A 75 -2.42 -7.16 -11.55
CA ASP A 75 -3.32 -5.99 -11.60
C ASP A 75 -2.71 -4.81 -10.82
N ILE A 76 -1.96 -4.00 -11.56
CA ILE A 76 -1.30 -2.80 -11.05
C ILE A 76 -2.31 -1.77 -10.52
N SER A 77 -3.51 -1.69 -11.10
CA SER A 77 -4.51 -0.72 -10.65
C SER A 77 -4.96 -1.03 -9.22
N GLU A 78 -5.37 -2.27 -8.99
CA GLU A 78 -5.80 -2.72 -7.66
C GLU A 78 -4.66 -2.71 -6.65
N ALA A 79 -3.44 -3.08 -7.08
CA ALA A 79 -2.25 -2.99 -6.23
C ALA A 79 -1.99 -1.56 -5.75
N LEU A 80 -2.03 -0.56 -6.65
CA LEU A 80 -1.81 0.85 -6.30
C LEU A 80 -2.90 1.40 -5.40
N LEU A 81 -4.18 1.08 -5.69
CA LEU A 81 -5.30 1.50 -4.85
C LEU A 81 -5.14 0.92 -3.44
N CYS A 82 -4.90 -0.38 -3.34
CA CYS A 82 -4.74 -1.07 -2.07
C CYS A 82 -3.55 -0.53 -1.28
N LEU A 83 -2.43 -0.23 -1.95
CA LEU A 83 -1.25 0.33 -1.33
C LEU A 83 -1.54 1.68 -0.68
N THR A 84 -2.27 2.56 -1.37
CA THR A 84 -2.71 3.88 -0.86
C THR A 84 -3.30 3.77 0.54
N PHE A 85 -4.21 2.82 0.77
CA PHE A 85 -4.86 2.63 2.07
C PHE A 85 -4.04 1.79 3.06
N SER A 86 -3.26 0.83 2.57
CA SER A 86 -2.40 0.01 3.45
C SER A 86 -1.24 0.80 4.04
N THR A 87 -0.78 1.86 3.37
CA THR A 87 0.29 2.75 3.85
C THR A 87 -0.23 4.01 4.51
N LEU A 88 -1.55 4.19 4.61
CA LEU A 88 -2.15 5.36 5.23
C LEU A 88 -1.92 5.35 6.75
N PRO A 89 -1.34 6.41 7.35
CA PRO A 89 -0.99 6.39 8.77
C PRO A 89 -2.12 6.88 9.70
N TYR A 90 -3.36 6.96 9.21
CA TYR A 90 -4.51 7.46 9.96
C TYR A 90 -5.71 6.50 9.89
N TYR A 91 -6.50 6.44 10.96
CA TYR A 91 -7.76 5.66 11.02
C TYR A 91 -8.98 6.43 10.56
N HIS A 92 -8.90 7.75 10.60
CA HIS A 92 -10.01 8.65 10.31
C HIS A 92 -9.46 9.91 9.66
N ILE A 93 -10.29 10.53 8.83
CA ILE A 93 -10.09 11.90 8.37
C ILE A 93 -11.13 12.78 9.05
N GLU A 94 -10.71 13.97 9.47
CA GLU A 94 -11.61 14.99 9.98
C GLU A 94 -11.99 15.92 8.83
N LEU A 95 -13.22 15.83 8.34
CA LEU A 95 -13.72 16.77 7.33
C LEU A 95 -14.30 18.01 8.01
N ARG A 96 -13.89 19.19 7.55
CA ARG A 96 -14.50 20.46 7.95
C ARG A 96 -15.51 20.89 6.89
N PHE A 97 -16.78 20.97 7.28
CA PHE A 97 -17.83 21.54 6.45
C PHE A 97 -17.99 23.05 6.70
N LEU A 98 -18.74 23.70 5.81
CA LEU A 98 -19.21 25.07 5.98
C LEU A 98 -19.80 25.24 7.40
N PHE A 99 -19.51 26.38 8.04
CA PHE A 99 -19.88 26.71 9.43
C PHE A 99 -19.11 25.98 10.54
N GLY A 100 -17.99 25.31 10.23
CA GLY A 100 -17.07 24.79 11.25
C GLY A 100 -17.49 23.45 11.87
N THR A 101 -18.49 22.79 11.29
CA THR A 101 -18.85 21.40 11.65
C THR A 101 -17.73 20.46 11.25
N ARG A 102 -17.28 19.63 12.20
CA ARG A 102 -16.24 18.61 12.01
C ARG A 102 -16.89 17.23 11.99
N ILE A 103 -16.65 16.47 10.93
CA ILE A 103 -17.13 15.10 10.78
C ILE A 103 -15.92 14.18 10.69
N ASN A 104 -15.84 13.22 11.61
CA ASN A 104 -14.83 12.17 11.57
C ASN A 104 -15.33 11.02 10.69
N ILE A 105 -14.69 10.83 9.54
CA ILE A 105 -15.00 9.73 8.64
C ILE A 105 -14.00 8.60 8.90
N PRO A 106 -14.47 7.40 9.29
CA PRO A 106 -13.59 6.25 9.45
C PRO A 106 -13.07 5.81 8.08
N LEU A 107 -11.78 5.47 8.03
CA LEU A 107 -11.11 4.96 6.84
C LEU A 107 -11.06 3.44 6.88
N PRO A 108 -11.02 2.77 5.72
CA PRO A 108 -10.74 1.34 5.66
C PRO A 108 -9.43 1.03 6.40
N SER A 109 -9.51 0.22 7.46
CA SER A 109 -8.37 -0.06 8.33
C SER A 109 -8.44 -1.46 8.90
N PRO A 110 -7.29 -2.14 9.11
CA PRO A 110 -7.24 -3.36 9.88
C PRO A 110 -7.57 -3.11 11.37
N PRO A 111 -7.75 -4.19 12.17
CA PRO A 111 -7.92 -4.07 13.62
C PRO A 111 -6.77 -3.28 14.26
N GLN A 112 -7.08 -2.60 15.36
CA GLN A 112 -6.18 -1.58 15.93
C GLN A 112 -4.74 -2.08 16.17
N LYS A 113 -4.60 -3.27 16.75
CA LYS A 113 -3.29 -3.88 17.00
C LYS A 113 -2.46 -4.09 15.74
N ILE A 114 -3.09 -4.47 14.63
CA ILE A 114 -2.42 -4.69 13.34
C ILE A 114 -2.04 -3.36 12.73
N PHE A 115 -2.93 -2.37 12.74
CA PHE A 115 -2.63 -1.03 12.24
C PHE A 115 -1.47 -0.39 13.01
N GLU A 116 -1.45 -0.43 14.33
CA GLU A 116 -0.39 0.19 15.14
C GLU A 116 0.97 -0.44 14.84
N ARG A 117 1.01 -1.77 14.73
CA ARG A 117 2.22 -2.50 14.38
C ARG A 117 2.66 -2.23 12.95
N ARG A 118 1.74 -2.23 11.99
CA ARG A 118 1.99 -1.83 10.60
C ARG A 118 2.55 -0.42 10.52
N LEU A 119 1.94 0.54 11.22
CA LEU A 119 2.35 1.94 11.24
C LEU A 119 3.76 2.10 11.83
N LYS A 120 4.08 1.37 12.88
CA LYS A 120 5.45 1.34 13.42
C LYS A 120 6.45 0.81 12.38
N ASN A 121 6.00 -0.13 11.55
CA ASN A 121 6.85 -0.85 10.63
C ASN A 121 7.05 -0.18 9.28
N LEU A 122 6.12 0.69 8.86
CA LEU A 122 6.20 1.40 7.58
C LEU A 122 7.54 2.11 7.37
N PRO A 123 8.07 2.11 6.13
CA PRO A 123 9.23 2.92 5.74
C PRO A 123 9.00 4.39 6.09
N LYS A 124 10.01 5.04 6.67
CA LYS A 124 9.93 6.41 7.19
C LYS A 124 11.12 7.29 6.79
N GLU A 125 12.22 6.72 6.30
CA GLU A 125 13.46 7.40 5.94
C GLU A 125 13.88 7.11 4.48
N PHE A 126 12.97 7.34 3.53
CA PHE A 126 13.22 7.09 2.10
C PHE A 126 13.54 8.36 1.29
N PHE A 127 13.52 9.53 1.92
CA PHE A 127 14.12 10.76 1.39
C PHE A 127 15.37 11.13 2.20
N PHE A 128 16.32 11.85 1.60
CA PHE A 128 17.57 12.16 2.31
C PHE A 128 17.34 13.20 3.44
N ASP A 129 16.28 14.00 3.34
CA ASP A 129 15.82 14.99 4.32
C ASP A 129 14.61 14.49 5.13
N SER A 130 14.41 13.17 5.24
CA SER A 130 13.40 12.59 6.13
C SER A 130 13.59 13.06 7.57
N ALA A 131 12.49 13.39 8.24
CA ALA A 131 12.52 13.70 9.66
C ALA A 131 13.04 12.50 10.45
N LYS A 132 13.84 12.77 11.51
CA LYS A 132 14.47 11.72 12.33
C LYS A 132 13.64 11.28 13.53
N ASP A 133 12.35 11.64 13.54
CA ASP A 133 11.40 11.19 14.55
C ASP A 133 10.82 9.80 14.23
N ASP A 134 9.89 9.34 15.05
CA ASP A 134 9.25 8.03 14.88
C ASP A 134 8.26 7.98 13.70
N PHE A 135 7.85 9.14 13.19
CA PHE A 135 6.90 9.26 12.09
C PHE A 135 7.62 9.31 10.74
N GLY A 136 8.66 10.14 10.60
CA GLY A 136 9.41 10.33 9.37
C GLY A 136 8.50 10.72 8.20
N ASP A 137 8.66 10.05 7.07
CA ASP A 137 7.91 10.27 5.82
C ASP A 137 6.82 9.21 5.58
N LYS A 138 6.27 8.58 6.62
CA LYS A 138 5.29 7.47 6.47
C LYS A 138 4.03 7.86 5.69
N ASP A 139 3.51 9.06 5.89
CA ASP A 139 2.34 9.56 5.17
C ASP A 139 2.60 9.74 3.67
N LYS A 140 3.83 10.11 3.30
CA LYS A 140 4.26 10.29 1.90
C LYS A 140 4.09 9.01 1.07
N LEU A 141 4.09 7.82 1.68
CA LEU A 141 3.78 6.59 0.96
C LEU A 141 2.35 6.58 0.40
N ALA A 142 1.36 7.02 1.19
CA ALA A 142 -0.03 7.09 0.73
C ALA A 142 -0.20 8.16 -0.37
N HIS A 143 0.51 9.29 -0.25
CA HIS A 143 0.59 10.31 -1.30
C HIS A 143 1.15 9.75 -2.61
N PHE A 144 2.28 9.04 -2.53
CA PHE A 144 2.94 8.44 -3.68
C PHE A 144 2.04 7.42 -4.39
N PHE A 145 1.52 6.43 -3.66
CA PHE A 145 0.70 5.37 -4.26
C PHE A 145 -0.68 5.86 -4.71
N GLY A 146 -1.29 6.81 -4.00
CA GLY A 146 -2.56 7.43 -4.39
C GLY A 146 -2.43 8.17 -5.72
N ASN A 147 -1.41 9.01 -5.88
CA ASN A 147 -1.18 9.71 -7.14
C ASN A 147 -0.76 8.76 -8.26
N ALA A 148 -0.01 7.70 -7.95
CA ALA A 148 0.30 6.65 -8.90
C ALA A 148 -0.97 5.94 -9.40
N PHE A 149 -1.89 5.55 -8.49
CA PHE A 149 -3.18 4.95 -8.84
C PHE A 149 -3.98 5.85 -9.78
N LEU A 150 -4.09 7.13 -9.44
CA LEU A 150 -4.89 8.06 -10.22
C LEU A 150 -4.29 8.32 -11.60
N SER A 151 -2.98 8.52 -11.69
CA SER A 151 -2.28 8.68 -12.97
C SER A 151 -2.34 7.40 -13.83
N TYR A 152 -2.21 6.24 -13.17
CA TYR A 152 -2.35 4.93 -13.82
C TYR A 152 -3.74 4.76 -14.45
N ASN A 153 -4.82 5.17 -13.77
CA ASN A 153 -6.17 4.93 -14.26
C ASN A 153 -6.75 6.05 -15.13
N PHE A 154 -6.52 7.31 -14.77
CA PHE A 154 -7.30 8.43 -15.30
C PHE A 154 -6.52 9.35 -16.26
N GLY A 155 -5.19 9.22 -16.31
CA GLY A 155 -4.33 10.08 -17.13
C GLY A 155 -4.38 11.56 -16.74
N TRP A 156 -3.62 12.39 -17.46
CA TRP A 156 -3.38 13.81 -17.13
C TRP A 156 -4.65 14.69 -17.10
N PHE A 157 -5.70 14.32 -17.87
CA PHE A 157 -6.85 15.20 -18.08
C PHE A 157 -7.96 15.07 -17.02
N ASN A 158 -8.03 13.94 -16.30
CA ASN A 158 -9.04 13.71 -15.25
C ASN A 158 -8.48 13.82 -13.82
N LEU A 159 -7.16 13.82 -13.65
CA LEU A 159 -6.49 13.93 -12.35
C LEU A 159 -6.76 15.29 -11.68
N SER A 160 -6.70 16.40 -12.43
CA SER A 160 -6.91 17.76 -11.90
C SER A 160 -8.28 17.98 -11.26
N LYS A 161 -9.32 17.30 -11.77
CA LYS A 161 -10.71 17.45 -11.32
C LYS A 161 -11.06 16.53 -10.14
N PHE A 162 -10.45 15.34 -10.07
CA PHE A 162 -10.56 14.45 -8.92
C PHE A 162 -9.72 14.97 -7.74
N MET A 163 -8.48 15.40 -8.00
CA MET A 163 -7.60 16.00 -6.98
C MET A 163 -8.19 17.29 -6.41
N GLY A 164 -8.76 18.17 -7.24
CA GLY A 164 -9.34 19.43 -6.75
C GLY A 164 -10.48 19.31 -5.74
N ILE A 165 -11.17 18.16 -5.63
CA ILE A 165 -12.27 17.96 -4.67
C ILE A 165 -11.91 16.89 -3.62
N PHE A 166 -11.27 15.79 -4.04
CA PHE A 166 -10.90 14.69 -3.14
C PHE A 166 -9.65 15.01 -2.34
N VAL A 167 -8.63 15.62 -2.96
CA VAL A 167 -7.44 16.05 -2.23
C VAL A 167 -7.79 17.25 -1.37
N GLU A 168 -8.48 18.28 -1.84
CA GLU A 168 -8.81 19.44 -0.98
C GLU A 168 -9.50 19.05 0.35
N GLN A 169 -10.44 18.10 0.34
CA GLN A 169 -11.14 17.63 1.55
C GLN A 169 -10.30 16.67 2.41
N VAL A 170 -9.50 15.80 1.80
CA VAL A 170 -8.60 14.88 2.52
C VAL A 170 -7.38 15.63 3.07
N GLU A 171 -6.77 16.51 2.28
CA GLU A 171 -5.70 17.42 2.65
C GLU A 171 -6.14 18.40 3.71
N GLU A 172 -7.32 19.03 3.68
CA GLU A 172 -7.73 19.94 4.77
C GLU A 172 -7.86 19.17 6.11
N GLY A 173 -8.37 17.93 6.09
CA GLY A 173 -8.42 17.06 7.27
C GLY A 173 -7.04 16.55 7.74
N LEU A 174 -6.12 16.31 6.81
CA LEU A 174 -4.73 15.93 7.10
C LEU A 174 -3.87 17.14 7.54
N PHE A 175 -4.09 18.31 6.96
CA PHE A 175 -3.39 19.57 7.23
C PHE A 175 -3.78 20.19 8.56
N VAL A 176 -5.00 19.93 9.05
CA VAL A 176 -5.37 20.20 10.44
C VAL A 176 -4.45 19.48 11.42
N ASN A 177 -3.82 18.36 11.02
CA ASN A 177 -2.89 17.59 11.83
C ASN A 177 -1.40 17.69 11.40
N GLY A 178 -1.07 18.14 10.18
CA GLY A 178 0.31 18.06 9.63
C GLY A 178 0.85 19.22 8.79
N GLY A 179 0.04 20.19 8.35
CA GLY A 179 0.48 21.34 7.52
C GLY A 179 0.94 21.02 6.08
N TYR A 180 0.84 21.99 5.17
CA TYR A 180 1.20 21.87 3.76
C TYR A 180 2.72 21.92 3.56
N SER A 181 3.33 20.87 3.01
CA SER A 181 4.77 20.82 2.75
C SER A 181 5.11 20.67 1.27
N ASN A 182 6.19 21.33 0.81
CA ASN A 182 6.72 21.14 -0.55
C ASN A 182 7.08 19.67 -0.82
N LYS A 183 7.45 18.92 0.22
CA LYS A 183 7.76 17.49 0.12
C LYS A 183 6.53 16.66 -0.28
N ASP A 184 5.33 17.02 0.20
CA ASP A 184 4.07 16.38 -0.21
C ASP A 184 3.83 16.56 -1.71
N LEU A 185 3.99 17.79 -2.21
CA LEU A 185 3.81 18.08 -3.63
C LEU A 185 4.78 17.31 -4.51
N ILE A 186 6.06 17.29 -4.15
CA ILE A 186 7.05 16.53 -4.91
C ILE A 186 6.70 15.06 -4.87
N THR A 187 6.31 14.52 -3.71
CA THR A 187 5.87 13.11 -3.57
C THR A 187 4.67 12.80 -4.46
N ASN A 188 3.67 13.68 -4.52
CA ASN A 188 2.51 13.53 -5.40
C ASN A 188 2.95 13.42 -6.87
N HIS A 189 3.83 14.31 -7.32
CA HIS A 189 4.37 14.28 -8.70
C HIS A 189 5.22 13.05 -8.99
N LEU A 190 5.99 12.57 -8.01
CA LEU A 190 6.73 11.31 -8.14
C LEU A 190 5.78 10.12 -8.28
N GLY A 191 4.68 10.10 -7.52
CA GLY A 191 3.60 9.12 -7.68
C GLY A 191 2.99 9.17 -9.08
N GLU A 192 2.64 10.36 -9.56
CA GLU A 192 2.10 10.58 -10.91
C GLU A 192 3.06 10.07 -12.00
N LEU A 193 4.36 10.37 -11.87
CA LEU A 193 5.41 9.90 -12.77
C LEU A 193 5.51 8.37 -12.76
N PHE A 194 5.50 7.75 -11.57
CA PHE A 194 5.52 6.30 -11.43
C PHE A 194 4.30 5.64 -12.10
N GLY A 195 3.09 6.13 -11.79
CA GLY A 195 1.83 5.64 -12.37
C GLY A 195 1.77 5.79 -13.90
N THR A 196 2.39 6.82 -14.45
CA THR A 196 2.52 7.01 -15.91
C THR A 196 3.48 5.98 -16.51
N CYS A 197 4.67 5.86 -15.93
CA CYS A 197 5.76 5.05 -16.48
C CYS A 197 5.51 3.54 -16.38
N ILE A 198 4.87 3.08 -15.29
CA ILE A 198 4.65 1.65 -15.06
C ILE A 198 3.72 1.00 -16.11
N LYS A 199 2.87 1.79 -16.78
CA LYS A 199 2.06 1.33 -17.94
C LYS A 199 2.92 0.75 -19.06
N ASN A 200 4.09 1.36 -19.29
CA ASN A 200 4.99 1.02 -20.39
C ASN A 200 6.17 0.14 -19.93
N ASN A 201 6.45 0.11 -18.63
CA ASN A 201 7.51 -0.70 -18.04
C ASN A 201 7.02 -1.34 -16.73
N ARG A 202 6.49 -2.57 -16.80
CA ARG A 202 6.01 -3.32 -15.64
C ARG A 202 7.10 -3.70 -14.63
N ASN A 203 8.37 -3.65 -15.04
CA ASN A 203 9.51 -3.93 -14.15
C ASN A 203 9.98 -2.69 -13.38
N LEU A 204 9.36 -1.53 -13.60
CA LEU A 204 9.71 -0.29 -12.91
C LEU A 204 9.40 -0.42 -11.41
N LYS A 205 10.36 -0.06 -10.57
CA LYS A 205 10.19 -0.09 -9.12
C LYS A 205 9.84 1.30 -8.58
N PRO A 206 9.06 1.40 -7.48
CA PRO A 206 8.81 2.66 -6.79
C PRO A 206 10.10 3.44 -6.49
N SER A 207 11.15 2.76 -6.03
CA SER A 207 12.42 3.39 -5.67
C SER A 207 13.16 4.01 -6.85
N ASP A 208 12.95 3.52 -8.08
CA ASP A 208 13.55 4.10 -9.29
C ASP A 208 13.05 5.54 -9.50
N VAL A 209 11.78 5.79 -9.15
CA VAL A 209 11.16 7.12 -9.25
C VAL A 209 11.42 7.95 -7.99
N LEU A 210 11.30 7.37 -6.79
CA LEU A 210 11.52 8.10 -5.54
C LEU A 210 12.94 8.68 -5.44
N LYS A 211 13.96 8.03 -6.02
CA LYS A 211 15.33 8.57 -6.08
C LYS A 211 15.45 9.88 -6.86
N ILE A 212 14.52 10.18 -7.77
CA ILE A 212 14.49 11.45 -8.52
C ILE A 212 14.29 12.64 -7.57
N TYR A 213 13.67 12.44 -6.40
CA TYR A 213 13.58 13.46 -5.34
C TYR A 213 14.94 14.11 -5.05
N GLN A 214 15.99 13.29 -4.99
CA GLN A 214 17.34 13.75 -4.69
C GLN A 214 17.83 14.76 -5.75
N LEU A 215 17.50 14.53 -7.02
CA LEU A 215 17.87 15.42 -8.12
C LEU A 215 17.06 16.72 -8.10
N LEU A 216 15.77 16.65 -7.71
CA LEU A 216 14.90 17.82 -7.64
C LEU A 216 15.27 18.75 -6.48
N PHE A 217 15.63 18.17 -5.33
CA PHE A 217 16.01 18.95 -4.17
C PHE A 217 17.24 19.83 -4.41
N PHE A 218 18.27 19.33 -5.10
CA PHE A 218 19.49 20.10 -5.37
C PHE A 218 19.34 21.15 -6.49
N ARG A 219 18.19 21.20 -7.17
CA ARG A 219 17.92 22.18 -8.23
C ARG A 219 17.18 23.42 -7.72
N ILE A 220 16.53 23.33 -6.56
CA ILE A 220 15.79 24.41 -5.89
C ILE A 220 16.71 25.12 -4.91
#